data_AF-A0A4Y2D1V4-F1
#
_entry.id   AF-A0A4Y2D1V4-F1
#
_cell.length_a   1.000
_cell.length_b   1.000
_cell.length_c   1.000
_cell.angle_alpha   90.00
_cell.angle_beta   90.00
_cell.angle_gamma   90.00
#
_symmetry.space_group_name_H-M   'P 1'
#
loop_
_entity.id
_entity.type
_entity.pdbx_description
1 polymer ?
#
loop_
_entity_poly.entity_id
_entity_poly.type
_entity_poly.pdbx_seq_one_letter_code
_entity_poly.pdbx_strand_id
1 'polypeptide(L)'
;MVHDPCRSTNPRSPCKKDGICTKRNPRRFLKETQTGQDVYPLYRRRSSQHWGFTANTSFRGLEVSVNNTWIVPYCPLLTKIFNARINVEYCNSVKSVKCVCKYVNKGSDMSVLELTSGENDLLEIHLFQIWRYISNNETVRRIPNFPIHERHPTVIHLNVHFENGQRVYP
;
A
#
# COMPACT_ATOMS: atom_id res chain seq x y z
N MET A 1 16.08 -2.25 2.66
CA MET A 1 15.29 -3.40 2.16
C MET A 1 15.65 -3.66 0.71
N VAL A 2 15.77 -4.93 0.33
CA VAL A 2 16.12 -5.35 -1.03
C VAL A 2 14.83 -5.80 -1.73
N HIS A 3 14.60 -5.33 -2.96
CA HIS A 3 13.56 -5.91 -3.81
C HIS A 3 14.04 -7.26 -4.33
N ASP A 4 13.20 -8.29 -4.18
CA ASP A 4 13.51 -9.61 -4.69
C ASP A 4 13.84 -9.56 -6.19
N PRO A 5 14.88 -10.29 -6.65
CA PRO A 5 15.18 -10.43 -8.07
C PRO A 5 13.94 -10.83 -8.88
N CYS A 6 13.65 -10.07 -9.94
CA CYS A 6 12.50 -10.26 -10.82
C CYS A 6 12.91 -10.10 -12.29
N ARG A 7 11.96 -10.25 -13.21
CA ARG A 7 12.13 -10.25 -14.69
C ARG A 7 12.60 -11.59 -15.27
N SER A 8 13.81 -11.63 -15.83
CA SER A 8 14.44 -12.82 -16.39
C SER A 8 14.92 -13.76 -15.29
N THR A 9 15.41 -13.21 -14.18
CA THR A 9 15.92 -13.97 -13.04
C THR A 9 14.81 -14.71 -12.27
N ASN A 10 13.57 -14.22 -12.33
CA ASN A 10 12.42 -14.89 -11.73
C ASN A 10 11.13 -14.57 -12.51
N PRO A 11 10.73 -15.43 -13.46
CA PRO A 11 9.53 -15.21 -14.27
C PRO A 11 8.22 -15.25 -13.47
N ARG A 12 8.19 -15.92 -12.32
CA ARG A 12 7.00 -16.11 -11.47
C ARG A 12 6.81 -15.01 -10.43
N SER A 13 7.62 -13.94 -10.46
CA SER A 13 7.50 -12.85 -9.49
C SER A 13 6.16 -12.12 -9.65
N PRO A 14 5.39 -11.87 -8.55
CA PRO A 14 4.06 -11.26 -8.62
C PRO A 14 4.10 -9.80 -9.11
N CYS A 15 5.26 -9.16 -9.03
CA CYS A 15 5.45 -7.80 -9.52
C CYS A 15 5.62 -7.72 -11.04
N LYS A 16 5.66 -8.83 -11.77
CA LYS A 16 5.91 -8.86 -13.21
C LYS A 16 4.59 -8.80 -14.00
N LYS A 17 4.57 -7.96 -15.03
CA LYS A 17 3.52 -7.91 -16.06
C LYS A 17 4.20 -7.70 -17.42
N ASP A 18 3.83 -8.49 -18.42
CA ASP A 18 4.37 -8.40 -19.80
C ASP A 18 5.91 -8.42 -19.88
N GLY A 19 6.56 -9.28 -19.08
CA GLY A 19 8.03 -9.34 -19.06
C GLY A 19 8.70 -8.29 -18.15
N ILE A 20 7.98 -7.23 -17.75
CA ILE A 20 8.52 -6.05 -17.07
C ILE A 20 8.10 -6.01 -15.60
N CYS A 21 8.99 -5.54 -14.73
CA CYS A 21 8.65 -5.27 -13.33
C CYS A 21 7.73 -4.04 -13.24
N THR A 22 6.50 -4.22 -12.78
CA THR A 22 5.52 -3.14 -12.52
C THR A 22 6.03 -2.13 -11.49
N LYS A 23 6.94 -2.55 -10.59
CA LYS A 23 7.59 -1.70 -9.58
C LYS A 23 8.86 -0.99 -10.09
N ARG A 24 9.17 -1.14 -11.39
CA ARG A 24 10.26 -0.49 -12.12
C ARG A 24 11.68 -0.86 -11.65
N ASN A 25 11.86 -2.04 -11.04
CA ASN A 25 13.19 -2.54 -10.66
C ASN A 25 13.85 -3.32 -11.81
N PRO A 26 15.19 -3.34 -11.91
CA PRO A 26 16.12 -2.46 -11.19
C PRO A 26 15.96 -0.98 -11.60
N ARG A 27 16.13 -0.05 -10.66
CA ARG A 27 16.03 1.40 -10.93
C ARG A 27 17.36 1.98 -11.42
N ARG A 28 17.31 3.02 -12.25
CA ARG A 28 18.53 3.72 -12.71
C ARG A 28 19.35 4.30 -11.55
N PHE A 29 20.67 4.33 -11.70
CA PHE A 29 21.56 5.09 -10.82
C PHE A 29 21.31 6.59 -10.96
N LEU A 30 21.39 7.31 -9.85
CA LEU A 30 21.19 8.76 -9.78
C LEU A 30 22.13 9.36 -8.76
N LYS A 31 22.81 10.45 -9.12
CA LYS A 31 23.75 11.15 -8.24
C LYS A 31 23.03 11.86 -7.09
N GLU A 32 21.82 12.35 -7.34
CA GLU A 32 21.02 13.14 -6.39
C GLU A 32 19.54 12.74 -6.47
N THR A 33 18.80 13.01 -5.39
CA THR A 33 17.36 12.79 -5.35
C THR A 33 16.67 13.92 -6.09
N GLN A 34 15.81 13.57 -7.05
CA GLN A 34 15.11 14.54 -7.90
C GLN A 34 13.60 14.40 -7.73
N THR A 35 12.88 15.51 -7.80
CA THR A 35 11.41 15.49 -7.90
C THR A 35 11.03 15.01 -9.29
N GLY A 36 10.46 13.80 -9.39
CA GLY A 36 10.02 13.24 -10.67
C GLY A 36 8.76 13.92 -11.21
N GLN A 37 8.54 13.86 -12.53
CA GLN A 37 7.32 14.39 -13.15
C GLN A 37 6.06 13.57 -12.78
N ASP A 38 6.22 12.28 -12.48
CA ASP A 38 5.13 11.31 -12.27
C ASP A 38 4.82 11.06 -10.79
N VAL A 39 4.69 12.09 -9.96
CA VAL A 39 4.23 11.97 -8.55
C VAL A 39 5.26 11.39 -7.57
N TYR A 40 6.16 10.53 -8.03
CA TYR A 40 7.14 9.85 -7.17
C TYR A 40 8.54 10.47 -7.30
N PRO A 41 9.22 10.73 -6.18
CA PRO A 41 10.61 11.17 -6.20
C PRO A 41 11.51 10.07 -6.78
N LEU A 42 12.53 10.52 -7.50
CA LEU A 42 13.60 9.68 -8.01
C LEU A 42 14.77 9.76 -7.05
N TYR A 43 14.93 8.75 -6.20
CA TYR A 43 15.98 8.75 -5.18
C TYR A 43 17.38 8.58 -5.76
N ARG A 44 18.34 9.27 -5.13
CA ARG A 44 19.77 9.03 -5.29
C ARG A 44 20.08 7.54 -5.11
N ARG A 45 20.79 6.96 -6.08
CA ARG A 45 21.29 5.58 -6.07
C ARG A 45 22.72 5.58 -6.58
N ARG A 46 23.67 5.30 -5.68
CA ARG A 46 25.10 5.31 -6.00
C ARG A 46 25.48 4.05 -6.77
N SER A 47 26.21 4.21 -7.87
CA SER A 47 26.87 3.11 -8.58
C SER A 47 28.14 2.66 -7.82
N SER A 48 28.69 1.50 -8.15
CA SER A 48 29.92 1.00 -7.52
C SER A 48 31.10 1.96 -7.68
N GLN A 49 31.19 2.67 -8.81
CA GLN A 49 32.20 3.70 -9.07
C GLN A 49 32.06 4.94 -8.17
N HIS A 50 30.89 5.14 -7.55
CA HIS A 50 30.59 6.26 -6.66
C HIS A 50 30.23 5.79 -5.25
N TRP A 51 30.99 4.82 -4.72
CA TRP A 51 30.81 4.27 -3.37
C TRP A 51 29.45 3.61 -3.16
N GLY A 52 28.92 2.98 -4.21
CA GLY A 52 27.76 2.09 -4.14
C GLY A 52 28.18 0.68 -3.71
N PHE A 53 27.23 -0.05 -3.12
CA PHE A 53 27.47 -1.40 -2.66
C PHE A 53 26.83 -2.42 -3.61
N THR A 54 27.51 -3.55 -3.77
CA THR A 54 27.00 -4.73 -4.46
C THR A 54 27.18 -5.92 -3.52
N ALA A 55 26.12 -6.69 -3.33
CA ALA A 55 26.11 -7.89 -2.52
C ALA A 55 25.72 -9.09 -3.39
N ASN A 56 26.40 -10.22 -3.23
CA ASN A 56 25.91 -11.46 -3.79
C ASN A 56 24.90 -12.06 -2.81
N THR A 57 23.73 -12.44 -3.32
CA THR A 57 22.66 -13.03 -2.53
C THR A 57 22.21 -14.32 -3.19
N SER A 58 22.02 -15.39 -2.41
CA SER A 58 21.35 -16.60 -2.87
C SER A 58 19.85 -16.33 -2.98
N PHE A 59 19.31 -16.43 -4.20
CA PHE A 59 17.88 -16.36 -4.45
C PHE A 59 17.42 -17.66 -5.12
N ARG A 60 16.64 -18.47 -4.40
CA ARG A 60 16.14 -19.78 -4.87
C ARG A 60 17.26 -20.72 -5.35
N GLY A 61 18.42 -20.69 -4.69
CA GLY A 61 19.59 -21.50 -5.04
C GLY A 61 20.44 -20.94 -6.19
N LEU A 62 20.04 -19.83 -6.81
CA LEU A 62 20.85 -19.11 -7.78
C LEU A 62 21.59 -17.96 -7.08
N GLU A 63 22.89 -17.84 -7.33
CA GLU A 63 23.66 -16.69 -6.85
C GLU A 63 23.36 -15.48 -7.74
N VAL A 64 22.76 -14.44 -7.16
CA VAL A 64 22.38 -13.21 -7.85
C VAL A 64 23.12 -12.04 -7.24
N SER A 65 23.84 -11.29 -8.07
CA SER A 65 24.49 -10.06 -7.66
C SER A 65 23.46 -8.92 -7.60
N VAL A 66 23.26 -8.37 -6.41
CA VAL A 66 22.31 -7.31 -6.12
C VAL A 66 23.07 -6.03 -5.78
N ASN A 67 22.85 -4.98 -6.57
CA ASN A 67 23.42 -3.66 -6.33
C ASN A 67 22.35 -2.67 -5.83
N ASN A 68 22.77 -1.43 -5.57
CA ASN A 68 21.90 -0.34 -5.11
C ASN A 68 20.66 -0.04 -6.00
N THR A 69 20.59 -0.55 -7.24
CA THR A 69 19.40 -0.37 -8.11
C THR A 69 18.18 -1.16 -7.63
N TRP A 70 18.40 -2.21 -6.84
CA TRP A 70 17.35 -3.09 -6.31
C TRP A 70 16.84 -2.67 -4.94
N ILE A 71 17.44 -1.65 -4.31
CA ILE A 71 17.08 -1.23 -2.95
C ILE A 71 15.75 -0.48 -2.95
N VAL A 72 14.85 -0.84 -2.04
CA VAL A 72 13.62 -0.08 -1.78
C VAL A 72 13.91 0.93 -0.67
N PRO A 73 13.52 2.21 -0.82
CA PRO A 73 13.67 3.23 0.23
C PRO A 73 13.06 2.78 1.56
N TYR A 74 13.85 2.90 2.64
CA TYR A 74 13.47 2.46 3.98
C TYR A 74 14.25 3.27 5.02
N CYS A 75 13.72 3.31 6.25
CA CYS A 75 14.44 3.86 7.39
C CYS A 75 14.91 2.71 8.29
N PRO A 76 16.23 2.46 8.42
CA PRO A 76 16.75 1.38 9.25
C PRO A 76 16.28 1.46 10.71
N LEU A 77 16.14 2.67 11.25
CA LEU A 77 15.67 2.90 12.61
C LEU A 77 14.23 2.44 12.80
N LEU A 78 13.31 2.87 11.92
CA LEU A 78 11.90 2.45 11.99
C LEU A 78 11.75 0.94 11.77
N THR A 79 12.46 0.38 10.78
CA THR A 79 12.43 -1.06 10.52
C THR A 79 12.89 -1.88 11.72
N LYS A 80 13.92 -1.43 12.45
CA LYS A 80 14.41 -2.10 13.66
C LYS A 80 13.44 -1.96 14.84
N ILE A 81 12.92 -0.76 15.11
CA ILE A 81 12.02 -0.50 16.24
C ILE A 81 10.75 -1.34 16.14
N PHE A 82 10.15 -1.39 14.95
CA PHE A 82 8.87 -2.09 14.75
C PHE A 82 9.02 -3.53 14.27
N ASN A 83 10.25 -4.00 14.05
CA ASN A 83 10.54 -5.31 13.45
C ASN A 83 9.66 -5.61 12.21
N ALA A 84 9.47 -4.59 11.36
CA ALA A 84 8.50 -4.63 10.27
C ALA A 84 9.08 -4.07 8.97
N ARG A 85 8.57 -4.56 7.83
CA ARG A 85 8.94 -4.07 6.50
C ARG A 85 8.27 -2.73 6.22
N ILE A 86 8.93 -1.64 6.64
CA ILE A 86 8.42 -0.28 6.50
C ILE A 86 9.08 0.42 5.31
N ASN A 87 8.29 0.68 4.27
CA ASN A 87 8.69 1.53 3.16
C ASN A 87 8.56 3.00 3.58
N VAL A 88 9.57 3.82 3.29
CA VAL A 88 9.53 5.26 3.56
C VAL A 88 9.62 6.01 2.25
N GLU A 89 8.64 6.86 1.97
CA GLU A 89 8.59 7.67 0.76
C GLU A 89 8.52 9.17 1.06
N TYR A 90 9.26 9.96 0.29
CA TYR A 90 9.22 11.41 0.29
C TYR A 90 8.03 11.89 -0.54
N CYS A 91 7.12 12.61 0.12
CA CYS A 91 5.90 13.14 -0.47
C CYS A 91 6.03 14.67 -0.60
N ASN A 92 6.20 15.17 -1.83
CA ASN A 92 6.37 16.62 -2.08
C ASN A 92 5.48 17.14 -3.22
N SER A 93 4.50 16.37 -3.67
CA SER A 93 3.54 16.83 -4.67
C SER A 93 2.12 16.68 -4.16
N VAL A 94 1.22 17.57 -4.60
CA VAL A 94 -0.23 17.47 -4.33
C VAL A 94 -0.78 16.11 -4.75
N LYS A 95 -0.26 15.55 -5.85
CA LYS A 95 -0.61 14.19 -6.31
C LYS A 95 -0.15 13.11 -5.32
N SER A 96 1.02 13.27 -4.68
CA SER A 96 1.53 12.33 -3.67
C SER A 96 0.65 12.37 -2.42
N VAL A 97 0.29 13.58 -1.97
CA VAL A 97 -0.63 13.78 -0.83
C VAL A 97 -2.00 13.19 -1.15
N LYS A 98 -2.56 13.47 -2.34
CA LYS A 98 -3.82 12.86 -2.80
C LYS A 98 -3.74 11.34 -2.83
N CYS A 99 -2.59 10.77 -3.21
CA CYS A 99 -2.37 9.34 -3.21
C CYS A 99 -2.44 8.78 -1.77
N VAL A 100 -1.72 9.38 -0.82
CA VAL A 100 -1.76 8.99 0.60
C VAL A 100 -3.18 9.10 1.15
N CYS A 101 -3.85 10.23 0.93
CA CYS A 101 -5.24 10.42 1.35
C CYS A 101 -6.17 9.38 0.71
N LYS A 102 -5.97 9.04 -0.58
CA LYS A 102 -6.70 7.96 -1.23
C LYS A 102 -6.47 6.64 -0.51
N TYR A 103 -5.27 6.29 -0.10
CA TYR A 103 -5.01 5.04 0.63
C TYR A 103 -5.64 5.03 2.02
N VAL A 104 -5.56 6.14 2.76
CA VAL A 104 -6.16 6.25 4.10
C VAL A 104 -7.69 6.20 4.04
N ASN A 105 -8.28 6.81 3.01
CA ASN A 105 -9.73 6.88 2.82
C ASN A 105 -10.26 5.79 1.88
N LYS A 106 -9.40 4.93 1.33
CA LYS A 106 -9.82 3.74 0.58
C LYS A 106 -10.45 2.85 1.63
N GLY A 107 -11.78 2.84 1.66
CA GLY A 107 -12.54 2.09 2.64
C GLY A 107 -12.03 0.65 2.74
N SER A 108 -12.17 0.07 3.91
CA SER A 108 -11.95 -1.36 4.15
C SER A 108 -12.63 -2.21 3.10
N ASP A 109 -11.99 -3.30 2.70
CA ASP A 109 -12.55 -4.28 1.77
C ASP A 109 -13.93 -4.74 2.26
N MET A 110 -14.88 -4.79 1.33
CA MET A 110 -16.26 -5.20 1.59
C MET A 110 -16.54 -6.49 0.83
N SER A 111 -17.20 -7.43 1.48
CA SER A 111 -17.71 -8.65 0.86
C SER A 111 -19.22 -8.67 0.95
N VAL A 112 -19.87 -8.99 -0.17
CA VAL A 112 -21.31 -9.30 -0.17
C VAL A 112 -21.44 -10.80 0.11
N LEU A 113 -22.20 -11.15 1.15
CA LEU A 113 -22.54 -12.52 1.50
C LEU A 113 -24.00 -12.77 1.16
N GLU A 114 -24.25 -13.86 0.45
CA GLU A 114 -25.59 -14.38 0.21
C GLU A 114 -26.00 -15.27 1.39
N LEU A 115 -27.16 -15.00 1.98
CA LEU A 115 -27.74 -15.80 3.05
C LEU A 115 -28.77 -16.75 2.44
N THR A 116 -28.41 -18.02 2.33
CA THR A 116 -29.35 -19.08 1.96
C THR A 116 -30.13 -19.52 3.20
N SER A 117 -31.33 -18.97 3.39
CA SER A 117 -32.32 -19.54 4.29
C SER A 117 -33.24 -20.47 3.50
N GLY A 118 -33.56 -21.64 4.08
CA GLY A 118 -34.38 -22.67 3.45
C GLY A 118 -35.87 -22.35 3.31
N GLU A 119 -36.28 -21.10 3.58
CA GLU A 119 -37.67 -20.66 3.49
C GLU A 119 -37.84 -19.64 2.35
N ASN A 120 -38.77 -19.94 1.44
CA ASN A 120 -38.96 -19.30 0.13
C ASN A 120 -39.52 -17.86 0.15
N ASP A 121 -39.56 -17.18 1.30
CA ASP A 121 -40.23 -15.88 1.46
C ASP A 121 -39.31 -14.73 1.92
N LEU A 122 -38.00 -14.85 1.75
CA LEU A 122 -37.09 -13.74 2.05
C LEU A 122 -37.02 -12.75 0.86
N LEU A 123 -37.45 -11.51 1.10
CA LEU A 123 -37.20 -10.35 0.23
C LEU A 123 -35.70 -10.26 -0.14
N GLU A 124 -35.39 -9.85 -1.38
CA GLU A 124 -34.03 -9.67 -1.95
C GLU A 124 -33.04 -8.96 -1.00
N ILE A 125 -33.54 -8.02 -0.20
CA ILE A 125 -32.73 -7.24 0.77
C ILE A 125 -32.22 -8.11 1.93
N HIS A 126 -32.93 -9.17 2.30
CA HIS A 126 -32.50 -10.13 3.33
C HIS A 126 -31.60 -11.24 2.77
N LEU A 127 -31.57 -11.42 1.45
CA LEU A 127 -30.72 -12.39 0.76
C LEU A 127 -29.25 -11.95 0.69
N PHE A 128 -28.96 -10.65 0.63
CA PHE A 128 -27.58 -10.15 0.52
C PHE A 128 -27.20 -9.23 1.67
N GLN A 129 -26.19 -9.63 2.45
CA GLN A 129 -25.60 -8.77 3.48
C GLN A 129 -24.22 -8.28 3.07
N ILE A 130 -23.98 -6.99 3.26
CA ILE A 130 -22.67 -6.38 3.04
C ILE A 130 -21.88 -6.42 4.35
N TRP A 131 -20.80 -7.19 4.34
CA TRP A 131 -19.86 -7.28 5.45
C TRP A 131 -18.62 -6.48 5.13
N ARG A 132 -18.09 -5.80 6.15
CA ARG A 132 -16.91 -4.95 6.03
C ARG A 132 -15.76 -5.58 6.80
N TYR A 133 -14.64 -5.81 6.14
CA TYR A 133 -13.44 -6.32 6.80
C TYR A 133 -12.89 -5.26 7.77
N ILE A 134 -12.81 -5.60 9.05
CA ILE A 134 -12.18 -4.73 10.05
C ILE A 134 -10.81 -5.34 10.37
N SER A 135 -9.75 -4.61 10.03
CA SER A 135 -8.38 -5.06 10.35
C SER A 135 -8.12 -5.01 11.86
N ASN A 136 -7.20 -5.85 12.37
CA ASN A 136 -6.87 -5.88 13.81
C ASN A 136 -6.54 -4.49 14.39
N ASN A 137 -5.82 -3.65 13.64
CA ASN A 137 -5.50 -2.29 14.07
C ASN A 137 -6.75 -1.40 14.21
N GLU A 138 -7.73 -1.57 13.33
CA GLU A 138 -8.99 -0.83 13.37
C GLU A 138 -9.89 -1.34 14.51
N THR A 139 -9.87 -2.65 14.79
CA THR A 139 -10.58 -3.30 15.91
C THR A 139 -10.07 -2.83 17.27
N VAL A 140 -8.75 -2.86 17.47
CA VAL A 140 -8.09 -2.43 18.72
C VAL A 140 -8.32 -0.94 19.00
N ARG A 141 -8.61 -0.13 17.98
CA ARG A 141 -9.06 1.25 18.18
C ARG A 141 -10.55 1.33 18.49
N ARG A 142 -11.39 0.61 17.73
CA ARG A 142 -12.85 0.72 17.85
C ARG A 142 -13.42 0.19 19.14
N ILE A 143 -12.95 -0.98 19.59
CA ILE A 143 -13.46 -1.62 20.82
C ILE A 143 -13.25 -0.70 22.05
N PRO A 144 -12.04 -0.15 22.29
CA PRO A 144 -11.80 0.79 23.38
C PRO A 144 -12.06 2.27 23.03
N ASN A 145 -12.53 2.55 21.81
CA ASN A 145 -12.90 3.88 21.33
C ASN A 145 -11.78 4.96 21.41
N PHE A 146 -10.53 4.59 21.10
CA PHE A 146 -9.40 5.55 21.14
C PHE A 146 -9.50 6.65 20.05
N PRO A 147 -9.21 7.92 20.39
CA PRO A 147 -9.12 9.00 19.42
C PRO A 147 -7.88 8.81 18.51
N ILE A 148 -8.05 8.87 17.18
CA ILE A 148 -6.96 8.69 16.20
C ILE A 148 -6.49 9.99 15.56
N HIS A 149 -7.37 10.96 15.44
CA HIS A 149 -7.03 12.23 14.84
C HIS A 149 -7.84 13.32 15.53
N GLU A 150 -7.16 14.42 15.81
CA GLU A 150 -7.75 15.67 16.25
C GLU A 150 -7.75 16.59 15.02
N ARG A 151 -8.89 17.19 14.70
CA ARG A 151 -9.02 18.17 13.61
C ARG A 151 -9.54 19.46 14.20
N HIS A 152 -8.93 20.57 13.82
CA HIS A 152 -9.41 21.89 14.21
C HIS A 152 -9.60 22.76 12.95
N PRO A 153 -10.83 23.23 12.64
CA PRO A 153 -12.10 22.93 13.32
C PRO A 153 -12.58 21.48 13.06
N THR A 154 -13.31 20.92 14.03
CA THR A 154 -13.93 19.59 13.95
C THR A 154 -15.12 19.62 12.99
N VAL A 155 -14.86 19.62 11.68
CA VAL A 155 -15.92 19.49 10.67
C VAL A 155 -16.14 18.00 10.40
N ILE A 156 -17.28 17.49 10.88
CA ILE A 156 -17.78 16.15 10.58
C ILE A 156 -18.91 16.32 9.57
N HIS A 157 -18.77 15.72 8.38
CA HIS A 157 -19.86 15.67 7.43
C HIS A 157 -20.88 14.63 7.95
N LEU A 158 -21.98 15.12 8.51
CA LEU A 158 -23.10 14.26 8.89
C LEU A 158 -23.82 13.81 7.61
N ASN A 159 -24.23 12.55 7.58
CA ASN A 159 -25.08 12.08 6.50
C ASN A 159 -26.45 12.70 6.70
N VAL A 160 -26.89 13.52 5.75
CA VAL A 160 -28.27 14.01 5.70
C VAL A 160 -29.13 12.84 5.27
N HIS A 161 -29.98 12.36 6.17
CA HIS A 161 -31.01 11.37 5.87
C HIS A 161 -32.35 12.10 5.77
N PHE A 162 -33.06 11.89 4.68
CA PHE A 162 -34.50 12.17 4.62
C PHE A 162 -35.26 11.03 5.32
N GLU A 163 -36.44 11.31 5.87
CA GLU A 163 -37.33 10.27 6.38
C GLU A 163 -37.56 9.22 5.27
N ASN A 164 -37.29 7.95 5.59
CA ASN A 164 -37.37 6.79 4.70
C ASN A 164 -36.34 6.71 3.55
N GLY A 165 -35.28 7.53 3.55
CA GLY A 165 -34.22 7.45 2.53
C GLY A 165 -33.16 6.38 2.84
N GLN A 166 -32.98 5.40 1.94
CA GLN A 166 -31.83 4.50 1.98
C GLN A 166 -30.52 5.25 1.68
N ARG A 167 -29.43 4.76 2.26
CA ARG A 167 -28.09 5.32 2.17
C ARG A 167 -27.56 5.21 0.73
N VAL A 168 -27.52 6.31 0.01
CA VAL A 168 -26.88 6.36 -1.31
C VAL A 168 -25.37 6.50 -1.12
N TYR A 169 -24.61 5.50 -1.55
CA TYR A 169 -23.16 5.60 -1.63
C TYR A 169 -22.79 6.26 -2.98
N PRO A 170 -21.92 7.28 -3.00
CA PRO A 170 -21.27 7.71 -4.24
C PRO A 170 -20.22 6.72 -4.73
#